data_AF-A0A523JFV8-F1
#
_entry.id   AF-A0A523JFV8-F1
#
_cell.length_a   1.000
_cell.length_b   1.000
_cell.length_c   1.000
_cell.angle_alpha   90.00
_cell.angle_beta   90.00
_cell.angle_gamma   90.00
#
_symmetry.space_group_name_H-M   'P 1'
#
loop_
_entity.id
_entity.type
_entity.pdbx_description
1 polymer ?
#
loop_
_entity_poly.entity_id
_entity_poly.type
_entity_poly.pdbx_seq_one_letter_code
_entity_poly.pdbx_strand_id
1 'polypeptide(L)'
;MMLILNQEDDGMLANYFPQTEKLLGTKLFSELASHFHGNDFAIFPQYLKENLPDIEVRYSFTPELSRLELTVHTAQLEYQEFHPAQQSLRPLQTVADAKKVNISLSPNIRLFKSRFPVWEIWEECKQACGTPDLINLDLQPKIKTPYFYIINQGANGPKAYPIKKKIFHLIEGIQAGSPFGDIAEKLYAHKDPIVLSKALSKIQSLKLIEKFHIDQR
;
A
#
# COMPACT_ATOMS: atom_id res chain seq x y z
N MET A 1 3.75 6.89 -15.70
CA MET A 1 2.75 6.31 -16.59
C MET A 1 1.40 6.59 -15.96
N MET A 2 0.64 7.52 -16.53
CA MET A 2 -0.70 7.89 -16.04
C MET A 2 -1.65 6.81 -16.59
N LEU A 3 -2.18 5.95 -15.73
CA LEU A 3 -3.23 5.02 -16.13
C LEU A 3 -4.50 5.85 -16.36
N ILE A 4 -4.76 6.18 -17.61
CA ILE A 4 -6.07 6.67 -18.04
C ILE A 4 -6.98 5.45 -17.96
N LEU A 5 -7.82 5.39 -16.93
CA LEU A 5 -8.88 4.39 -16.82
C LEU A 5 -9.86 4.67 -17.97
N ASN A 6 -9.82 3.85 -19.01
CA ASN A 6 -10.66 4.01 -20.19
C ASN A 6 -12.15 3.90 -19.80
N GLN A 7 -12.94 4.85 -20.31
CA GLN A 7 -14.37 5.06 -20.06
C GLN A 7 -15.31 3.99 -20.66
N GLU A 8 -14.88 2.73 -20.84
CA GLU A 8 -15.75 1.72 -21.46
C GLU A 8 -16.59 0.93 -20.45
N ASP A 9 -16.39 1.12 -19.16
CA ASP A 9 -17.35 0.73 -18.13
C ASP A 9 -17.98 1.99 -17.54
N ASP A 10 -19.24 2.26 -17.89
CA ASP A 10 -20.19 3.07 -17.09
C ASP A 10 -20.51 2.37 -15.74
N GLY A 11 -19.49 1.71 -15.18
CA GLY A 11 -19.51 0.83 -14.02
C GLY A 11 -19.23 1.63 -12.76
N MET A 12 -20.30 2.22 -12.22
CA MET A 12 -20.51 2.67 -10.84
C MET A 12 -19.23 2.78 -10.00
N LEU A 13 -18.84 3.98 -9.57
CA LEU A 13 -17.76 4.28 -8.62
C LEU A 13 -17.65 3.29 -7.44
N ALA A 14 -18.79 2.71 -7.02
CA ALA A 14 -18.91 1.59 -6.08
C ALA A 14 -18.00 0.38 -6.40
N ASN A 15 -17.76 0.05 -7.67
CA ASN A 15 -16.89 -1.04 -8.08
C ASN A 15 -15.42 -0.81 -7.71
N TYR A 16 -15.00 0.45 -7.70
CA TYR A 16 -13.63 0.86 -7.33
C TYR A 16 -13.49 1.06 -5.83
N PHE A 17 -14.59 1.39 -5.14
CA PHE A 17 -14.60 1.76 -3.73
C PHE A 17 -15.68 1.02 -2.91
N PRO A 18 -15.77 -0.33 -3.00
CA PRO A 18 -16.87 -1.08 -2.39
C PRO A 18 -16.88 -1.01 -0.87
N GLN A 19 -15.72 -0.96 -0.21
CA GLN A 19 -15.65 -0.84 1.25
C GLN A 19 -15.95 0.59 1.71
N THR A 20 -15.54 1.58 0.93
CA THR A 20 -15.91 2.98 1.16
C THR A 20 -17.42 3.18 1.06
N GLU A 21 -18.07 2.62 0.03
CA GLU A 21 -19.54 2.64 -0.09
C GLU A 21 -20.19 1.98 1.11
N LYS A 22 -19.73 0.78 1.46
CA LYS A 22 -20.26 0.02 2.59
C LYS A 22 -20.19 0.78 3.90
N LEU A 23 -19.08 1.48 4.14
CA LEU A 23 -18.86 2.25 5.36
C LEU A 23 -19.71 3.51 5.43
N LEU A 24 -19.83 4.25 4.33
CA LEU A 24 -20.65 5.46 4.24
C LEU A 24 -22.15 5.16 4.14
N GLY A 25 -22.50 3.95 3.70
CA GLY A 25 -23.83 3.56 3.27
C GLY A 25 -24.13 4.05 1.85
N THR A 26 -24.88 3.24 1.11
CA THR A 26 -25.21 3.49 -0.31
C THR A 26 -25.79 4.87 -0.54
N LYS A 27 -26.67 5.37 0.34
CA LYS A 27 -27.31 6.70 0.16
C LYS A 27 -26.29 7.84 0.14
N LEU A 28 -25.45 7.94 1.17
CA LEU A 28 -24.45 9.00 1.27
C LEU A 28 -23.37 8.84 0.20
N PHE A 29 -22.95 7.60 -0.08
CA PHE A 29 -21.99 7.34 -1.14
C PHE A 29 -22.52 7.76 -2.51
N SER A 30 -23.76 7.42 -2.87
CA SER A 30 -24.37 7.83 -4.14
C SER A 30 -24.53 9.34 -4.26
N GLU A 31 -24.86 10.04 -3.17
CA GLU A 31 -24.91 11.51 -3.13
C GLU A 31 -23.52 12.12 -3.36
N LEU A 32 -22.48 11.59 -2.73
CA LEU A 32 -21.11 12.07 -2.96
C LEU A 32 -20.62 11.75 -4.37
N ALA A 33 -20.96 10.56 -4.89
CA ALA A 33 -20.59 10.11 -6.23
C ALA A 33 -21.28 10.92 -7.33
N SER A 34 -22.54 11.35 -7.15
CA SER A 34 -23.26 12.12 -8.17
C SER A 34 -22.69 13.52 -8.39
N HIS A 35 -22.04 14.08 -7.36
CA HIS A 35 -21.36 15.38 -7.43
C HIS A 35 -19.86 15.25 -7.80
N PHE A 36 -19.36 14.02 -7.90
CA PHE A 36 -18.00 13.75 -8.34
C PHE A 36 -17.94 13.70 -9.87
N HIS A 37 -17.50 14.79 -10.50
CA HIS A 37 -17.35 14.90 -11.96
C HIS A 37 -15.92 14.58 -12.44
N GLY A 38 -15.16 13.82 -11.66
CA GLY A 38 -13.79 13.46 -12.00
C GLY A 38 -13.72 12.34 -13.02
N ASN A 39 -13.01 12.57 -14.13
CA ASN A 39 -12.64 11.51 -15.08
C ASN A 39 -11.48 10.63 -14.57
N ASP A 40 -10.86 11.02 -13.45
CA ASP A 40 -9.77 10.29 -12.81
C ASP A 40 -10.23 9.83 -11.42
N PHE A 41 -10.45 8.53 -11.24
CA PHE A 41 -10.83 7.99 -9.92
C PHE A 41 -9.73 8.15 -8.87
N ALA A 42 -8.49 8.49 -9.25
CA ALA A 42 -7.42 8.82 -8.31
C ALA A 42 -7.66 10.09 -7.49
N ILE A 43 -8.53 10.99 -7.95
CA ILE A 43 -8.88 12.19 -7.19
C ILE A 43 -10.04 11.96 -6.22
N PHE A 44 -10.78 10.85 -6.32
CA PHE A 44 -11.93 10.57 -5.45
C PHE A 44 -11.59 10.52 -3.95
N PRO A 45 -10.47 9.91 -3.50
CA PRO A 45 -10.08 9.98 -2.09
C PRO A 45 -9.88 11.41 -1.57
N GLN A 46 -9.33 12.30 -2.40
CA GLN A 46 -9.13 13.70 -2.04
C GLN A 46 -10.46 14.46 -2.05
N TYR A 47 -11.33 14.19 -3.02
CA TYR A 47 -12.69 14.73 -3.06
C TYR A 47 -13.48 14.36 -1.79
N LEU A 48 -13.42 13.10 -1.33
CA LEU A 48 -14.04 12.67 -0.08
C LEU A 48 -13.51 13.48 1.11
N LYS A 49 -12.20 13.73 1.16
CA LYS A 49 -11.60 14.52 2.25
C LYS A 49 -12.16 15.94 2.33
N GLU A 50 -12.56 16.52 1.20
CA GLU A 50 -13.05 17.89 1.08
C GLU A 50 -14.57 18.01 1.22
N ASN A 51 -15.31 16.96 0.87
CA ASN A 51 -16.77 17.00 0.71
C ASN A 51 -17.52 16.03 1.64
N LEU A 52 -16.82 15.19 2.42
CA LEU A 52 -17.47 14.43 3.47
C LEU A 52 -18.13 15.41 4.45
N PRO A 53 -19.44 15.23 4.75
CA PRO A 53 -20.08 16.05 5.76
C PRO A 53 -19.33 15.91 7.09
N ASP A 54 -19.50 16.88 7.98
CA ASP A 54 -18.84 16.90 9.30
C ASP A 54 -19.46 15.83 10.22
N ILE A 55 -19.29 14.56 9.84
CA ILE A 55 -19.62 13.38 10.61
C ILE A 55 -18.44 13.19 11.58
N GLU A 56 -18.40 14.04 12.60
CA GLU A 56 -17.40 14.13 13.67
C GLU A 56 -16.67 12.80 13.92
N VAL A 57 -15.34 12.78 13.78
CA VAL A 57 -14.39 11.78 14.29
C VAL A 57 -14.57 10.33 13.78
N ARG A 58 -15.79 9.80 13.65
CA ARG A 58 -16.16 8.39 13.43
C ARG A 58 -15.75 7.87 12.05
N TYR A 59 -15.67 8.74 11.04
CA TYR A 59 -15.32 8.37 9.65
C TYR A 59 -14.11 9.13 9.10
N SER A 60 -13.25 9.67 9.96
CA SER A 60 -12.08 10.46 9.51
C SER A 60 -11.06 9.68 8.67
N PHE A 61 -11.15 8.34 8.69
CA PHE A 61 -10.29 7.43 7.94
C PHE A 61 -10.83 7.10 6.54
N THR A 62 -12.07 7.45 6.21
CA THR A 62 -12.71 7.10 4.93
C THR A 62 -11.92 7.56 3.70
N PRO A 63 -11.34 8.79 3.66
CA PRO A 63 -10.47 9.17 2.55
C PRO A 63 -9.23 8.28 2.40
N GLU A 64 -8.64 7.86 3.52
CA GLU A 64 -7.47 6.98 3.50
C GLU A 64 -7.84 5.53 3.14
N LEU A 65 -9.05 5.07 3.51
CA LEU A 65 -9.63 3.80 3.08
C LEU A 65 -9.87 3.78 1.56
N SER A 66 -10.50 4.82 1.02
CA SER A 66 -10.73 4.95 -0.43
C SER A 66 -9.41 4.95 -1.22
N ARG A 67 -8.37 5.64 -0.72
CA ARG A 67 -7.02 5.58 -1.32
C ARG A 67 -6.42 4.17 -1.27
N LEU A 68 -6.67 3.41 -0.21
CA LEU A 68 -6.23 2.02 -0.11
C LEU A 68 -6.91 1.16 -1.16
N GLU A 69 -8.22 1.27 -1.33
CA GLU A 69 -8.97 0.51 -2.33
C GLU A 69 -8.46 0.76 -3.75
N LEU A 70 -8.22 2.03 -4.10
CA LEU A 70 -7.62 2.35 -5.39
C LEU A 70 -6.20 1.78 -5.53
N THR A 71 -5.39 1.83 -4.47
CA THR A 71 -4.03 1.26 -4.47
C THR A 71 -4.07 -0.26 -4.70
N VAL A 72 -5.02 -0.95 -4.07
CA VAL A 72 -5.25 -2.38 -4.28
C VAL A 72 -5.73 -2.65 -5.70
N HIS A 73 -6.71 -1.89 -6.19
CA HIS A 73 -7.27 -2.07 -7.53
C HIS A 73 -6.22 -1.89 -8.62
N THR A 74 -5.47 -0.79 -8.60
CA THR A 74 -4.39 -0.51 -9.57
C THR A 74 -3.28 -1.56 -9.51
N ALA A 75 -2.88 -2.00 -8.31
CA ALA A 75 -1.91 -3.08 -8.19
C ALA A 75 -2.43 -4.41 -8.74
N GLN A 76 -3.74 -4.67 -8.64
CA GLN A 76 -4.36 -5.89 -9.16
C GLN A 76 -4.38 -5.89 -10.70
N LEU A 77 -4.67 -4.75 -11.33
CA LEU A 77 -4.57 -4.59 -12.79
C LEU A 77 -3.14 -4.85 -13.26
N GLU A 78 -2.15 -4.22 -12.63
CA GLU A 78 -0.74 -4.44 -12.99
C GLU A 78 -0.26 -5.88 -12.74
N TYR A 79 -0.76 -6.56 -11.70
CA TYR A 79 -0.47 -7.98 -11.46
C TYR A 79 -1.07 -8.88 -12.56
N GLN A 80 -2.22 -8.53 -13.12
CA GLN A 80 -2.82 -9.29 -14.23
C GLN A 80 -2.02 -9.12 -15.51
N GLU A 81 -1.42 -7.95 -15.73
CA GLU A 81 -0.53 -7.68 -16.85
C GLU A 81 0.86 -8.31 -16.65
N PHE A 82 1.33 -8.41 -15.40
CA PHE A 82 2.65 -8.92 -15.03
C PHE A 82 2.55 -10.21 -14.20
N HIS A 83 2.74 -11.37 -14.84
CA HIS A 83 2.92 -12.63 -14.12
C HIS A 83 4.34 -12.71 -13.52
N PRO A 84 4.52 -12.59 -12.18
CA PRO A 84 5.84 -12.62 -11.60
C PRO A 84 6.49 -13.99 -11.79
N ALA A 85 7.71 -14.03 -12.33
CA ALA A 85 8.52 -15.23 -12.36
C ALA A 85 8.86 -15.65 -10.91
N GLN A 86 8.39 -16.82 -10.48
CA GLN A 86 8.77 -17.41 -9.19
C GLN A 86 10.22 -17.89 -9.24
N GLN A 87 11.19 -16.97 -9.17
CA GLN A 87 12.59 -17.36 -8.98
C GLN A 87 12.89 -17.60 -7.50
N SER A 88 13.52 -18.73 -7.22
CA SER A 88 14.01 -19.06 -5.88
C SER A 88 15.07 -18.04 -5.46
N LEU A 89 14.75 -17.22 -4.46
CA LEU A 89 15.68 -16.24 -3.91
C LEU A 89 16.75 -16.96 -3.08
N ARG A 90 18.03 -16.81 -3.45
CA ARG A 90 19.15 -17.36 -2.66
C ARG A 90 19.17 -16.74 -1.26
N PRO A 91 19.49 -17.51 -0.20
CA PRO A 91 19.61 -16.96 1.14
C PRO A 91 20.66 -15.85 1.19
N LEU A 92 20.34 -14.77 1.89
CA LEU A 92 21.24 -13.64 2.06
C LEU A 92 22.45 -14.04 2.90
N GLN A 93 23.64 -13.85 2.33
CA GLN A 93 24.87 -13.80 3.10
C GLN A 93 24.95 -12.45 3.82
N THR A 94 25.73 -12.39 4.90
CA THR A 94 25.99 -11.13 5.63
C THR A 94 26.45 -10.05 4.66
N VAL A 95 25.75 -8.91 4.65
CA VAL A 95 26.11 -7.76 3.82
C VAL A 95 27.20 -6.98 4.53
N ALA A 96 28.44 -7.19 4.12
CA ALA A 96 29.58 -6.42 4.65
C ALA A 96 29.63 -4.99 4.08
N ASP A 97 29.17 -4.81 2.83
CA ASP A 97 29.15 -3.52 2.13
C ASP A 97 27.82 -3.34 1.40
N ALA A 98 27.06 -2.30 1.79
CA ALA A 98 25.77 -1.99 1.21
C ALA A 98 25.87 -1.47 -0.24
N LYS A 99 27.00 -0.89 -0.65
CA LYS A 99 27.20 -0.38 -2.02
C LYS A 99 27.30 -1.49 -3.06
N LYS A 100 27.62 -2.70 -2.62
CA LYS A 100 27.70 -3.89 -3.48
C LYS A 100 26.36 -4.60 -3.67
N VAL A 101 25.29 -4.12 -3.04
CA VAL A 101 23.97 -4.75 -3.08
C VAL A 101 23.11 -4.10 -4.15
N ASN A 102 22.75 -4.90 -5.16
CA ASN A 102 21.81 -4.54 -6.22
C ASN A 102 20.49 -5.30 -6.01
N ILE A 103 19.40 -4.55 -5.86
CA ILE A 103 18.05 -5.10 -5.60
C ILE A 103 17.10 -4.52 -6.63
N SER A 104 16.35 -5.39 -7.30
CA SER A 104 15.14 -5.02 -8.00
C SER A 104 13.93 -5.52 -7.22
N LEU A 105 13.03 -4.60 -6.90
CA LEU A 105 11.78 -4.92 -6.23
C LEU A 105 10.74 -5.37 -7.26
N SER A 106 9.84 -6.25 -6.83
CA SER A 106 8.73 -6.69 -7.67
C SER A 106 7.82 -5.51 -8.01
N PRO A 107 7.33 -5.39 -9.26
CA PRO A 107 6.38 -4.35 -9.65
C PRO A 107 5.03 -4.48 -8.93
N ASN A 108 4.74 -5.64 -8.33
CA ASN A 108 3.48 -5.94 -7.65
C ASN A 108 3.37 -5.34 -6.24
N ILE A 109 4.38 -4.59 -5.81
CA ILE A 109 4.41 -4.00 -4.47
C ILE A 109 3.95 -2.53 -4.53
N ARG A 110 3.13 -2.13 -3.56
CA ARG A 110 2.79 -0.74 -3.29
C ARG A 110 3.16 -0.38 -1.88
N LEU A 111 3.69 0.81 -1.71
CA LEU A 111 3.93 1.39 -0.41
C LEU A 111 2.72 2.20 0.01
N PHE A 112 2.23 1.94 1.21
CA PHE A 112 1.07 2.64 1.75
C PHE A 112 1.38 3.20 3.14
N LYS A 113 1.25 4.51 3.29
CA LYS A 113 1.37 5.22 4.57
C LYS A 113 -0.01 5.68 5.00
N SER A 114 -0.37 5.51 6.27
CA SER A 114 -1.66 5.96 6.79
C SER A 114 -1.55 6.54 8.19
N ARG A 115 -2.50 7.41 8.57
CA ARG A 115 -2.68 7.81 9.98
C ARG A 115 -3.51 6.80 10.76
N PHE A 116 -4.24 5.94 10.06
CA PHE A 116 -5.18 4.98 10.64
C PHE A 116 -4.78 3.55 10.28
N PRO A 117 -5.27 2.53 11.01
CA PRO A 117 -5.08 1.13 10.64
C PRO A 117 -5.99 0.73 9.46
N VAL A 118 -5.87 1.42 8.32
CA VAL A 118 -6.83 1.29 7.21
C VAL A 118 -6.83 -0.09 6.56
N TRP A 119 -5.73 -0.84 6.65
CA TRP A 119 -5.70 -2.22 6.14
C TRP A 119 -6.60 -3.13 6.98
N GLU A 120 -6.48 -3.03 8.29
CA GLU A 120 -7.30 -3.77 9.24
C GLU A 120 -8.78 -3.40 9.08
N ILE A 121 -9.07 -2.10 8.94
CA ILE A 121 -10.42 -1.60 8.66
C ILE A 121 -10.96 -2.16 7.34
N TRP A 122 -10.15 -2.22 6.28
CA TRP A 122 -10.54 -2.76 4.99
C TRP A 122 -10.88 -4.25 5.04
N GLU A 123 -10.06 -5.05 5.75
CA GLU A 123 -10.33 -6.48 5.98
C GLU A 123 -11.61 -6.70 6.79
N GLU A 124 -11.84 -5.91 7.84
CA GLU A 124 -13.09 -5.97 8.62
C GLU A 124 -14.31 -5.62 7.76
N CYS A 125 -14.22 -4.55 6.95
CA CYS A 125 -15.29 -4.16 6.04
C CYS A 125 -15.62 -5.29 5.07
N LYS A 126 -14.60 -5.98 4.53
CA LYS A 126 -14.78 -7.11 3.62
C LYS A 126 -15.52 -8.28 4.27
N GLN A 127 -15.29 -8.53 5.56
CA GLN A 127 -15.89 -9.64 6.31
C GLN A 127 -17.28 -9.33 6.88
N ALA A 128 -17.60 -8.07 7.15
CA ALA A 128 -18.88 -7.69 7.76
C ALA A 128 -20.08 -8.00 6.84
N CYS A 129 -21.13 -8.67 7.34
CA CYS A 129 -22.37 -8.85 6.59
C CYS A 129 -23.25 -7.60 6.67
N GLY A 130 -22.99 -6.63 5.80
CA GLY A 130 -23.94 -5.57 5.42
C GLY A 130 -24.23 -4.44 6.42
N THR A 131 -23.69 -4.46 7.65
CA THR A 131 -23.95 -3.41 8.65
C THR A 131 -22.67 -2.67 9.07
N PRO A 132 -22.58 -1.34 8.88
CA PRO A 132 -21.43 -0.52 9.28
C PRO A 132 -21.15 -0.53 10.79
N ASP A 133 -22.19 -0.78 11.60
CA ASP A 133 -22.13 -0.76 13.06
C ASP A 133 -21.34 -1.92 13.69
N LEU A 134 -20.97 -2.93 12.88
CA LEU A 134 -20.17 -4.09 13.30
C LEU A 134 -18.67 -3.92 13.02
N ILE A 135 -18.27 -2.84 12.34
CA ILE A 135 -16.85 -2.53 12.15
C ILE A 135 -16.32 -2.05 13.49
N ASN A 136 -15.20 -2.60 13.96
CA ASN A 136 -14.64 -2.23 15.26
C ASN A 136 -14.00 -0.84 15.16
N LEU A 137 -14.83 0.20 15.28
CA LEU A 137 -14.41 1.59 15.22
C LEU A 137 -13.66 2.03 16.48
N ASP A 138 -13.59 1.20 17.54
CA ASP A 138 -12.70 1.42 18.68
C ASP A 138 -11.22 1.21 18.32
N LEU A 139 -10.94 0.74 17.09
CA LEU A 139 -9.63 0.82 16.46
C LEU A 139 -9.20 2.25 16.14
N GLN A 140 -9.99 3.30 16.45
CA GLN A 140 -9.54 4.69 16.41
C GLN A 140 -8.44 4.90 17.44
N PRO A 141 -7.18 4.79 17.04
CA PRO A 141 -6.17 4.75 18.04
C PRO A 141 -5.78 6.22 18.25
N LYS A 142 -5.60 6.60 19.51
CA LYS A 142 -5.06 7.91 19.89
C LYS A 142 -3.60 8.03 19.40
N ILE A 143 -3.30 7.98 18.09
CA ILE A 143 -1.92 7.74 17.63
C ILE A 143 -1.22 8.99 17.13
N LYS A 144 -0.05 9.21 17.73
CA LYS A 144 0.99 10.15 17.36
C LYS A 144 1.90 9.66 16.21
N THR A 145 1.72 8.44 15.69
CA THR A 145 2.65 7.76 14.76
C THR A 145 1.91 7.10 13.60
N PRO A 146 2.28 7.40 12.33
CA PRO A 146 1.67 6.78 11.16
C PRO A 146 1.93 5.28 11.05
N TYR A 147 1.00 4.58 10.42
CA TYR A 147 1.12 3.22 9.93
C TYR A 147 1.84 3.20 8.57
N PHE A 148 2.65 2.16 8.36
CA PHE A 148 3.40 1.94 7.13
C PHE A 148 3.21 0.49 6.70
N TYR A 149 2.72 0.29 5.49
CA TYR A 149 2.44 -1.01 4.91
C TYR A 149 3.17 -1.19 3.59
N ILE A 150 3.50 -2.44 3.30
CA ILE A 150 3.75 -2.91 1.94
C ILE A 150 2.54 -3.72 1.54
N ILE A 151 1.85 -3.31 0.48
CA ILE A 151 0.78 -4.06 -0.16
C ILE A 151 1.43 -4.88 -1.26
N ASN A 152 1.24 -6.18 -1.24
CA ASN A 152 1.75 -7.11 -2.26
C ASN A 152 0.57 -7.84 -2.89
N GLN A 153 0.49 -7.82 -4.22
CA GLN A 153 -0.51 -8.58 -4.96
C GLN A 153 -0.02 -9.99 -5.28
N GLY A 154 -0.93 -10.95 -5.12
CA GLY A 154 -0.64 -12.35 -5.40
C GLY A 154 -1.90 -13.14 -5.76
N ALA A 155 -1.71 -14.42 -6.09
CA ALA A 155 -2.78 -15.29 -6.57
C ALA A 155 -4.00 -15.42 -5.64
N ASN A 156 -3.82 -15.21 -4.33
CA ASN A 156 -4.89 -15.30 -3.33
C ASN A 156 -5.43 -13.91 -2.93
N GLY A 157 -5.18 -12.89 -3.74
CA GLY A 157 -5.54 -11.50 -3.47
C GLY A 157 -4.45 -10.68 -2.76
N PRO A 158 -4.74 -9.40 -2.47
CA PRO A 158 -3.80 -8.48 -1.84
C PRO A 158 -3.45 -8.91 -0.42
N LYS A 159 -2.20 -8.67 -0.02
CA LYS A 159 -1.75 -8.78 1.37
C LYS A 159 -1.00 -7.54 1.77
N ALA A 160 -1.30 -6.98 2.94
CA ALA A 160 -0.45 -5.96 3.54
C ALA A 160 0.48 -6.53 4.61
N TYR A 161 1.68 -5.97 4.64
CA TYR A 161 2.70 -6.27 5.64
C TYR A 161 3.04 -4.99 6.39
N PRO A 162 2.71 -4.88 7.69
CA PRO A 162 3.13 -3.74 8.48
C PRO A 162 4.65 -3.73 8.62
N ILE A 163 5.25 -2.57 8.39
CA ILE A 163 6.69 -2.37 8.40
C ILE A 163 7.08 -1.13 9.21
N LYS A 164 8.35 -1.08 9.62
CA LYS A 164 8.90 0.11 10.28
C LYS A 164 9.11 1.22 9.26
N LYS A 165 8.91 2.48 9.67
CA LYS A 165 9.20 3.69 8.86
C LYS A 165 10.53 3.64 8.11
N LYS A 166 11.61 3.13 8.74
CA LYS A 166 12.92 3.01 8.10
C LYS A 166 12.97 2.00 6.95
N ILE A 167 12.22 0.90 7.05
CA ILE A 167 12.08 -0.07 5.96
C ILE A 167 11.24 0.54 4.84
N PHE A 168 10.20 1.31 5.19
CA PHE A 168 9.35 1.99 4.20
C PHE A 168 10.17 2.92 3.33
N HIS A 169 10.93 3.84 3.93
CA HIS A 169 11.76 4.79 3.18
C HIS A 169 12.91 4.13 2.41
N LEU A 170 13.40 2.98 2.90
CA LEU A 170 14.39 2.20 2.17
C LEU A 170 13.81 1.68 0.85
N ILE A 171 12.62 1.07 0.91
CA ILE A 171 11.93 0.54 -0.28
C ILE A 171 11.49 1.68 -1.21
N GLU A 172 11.01 2.79 -0.64
CA GLU A 172 10.59 4.00 -1.37
C GLU A 172 11.75 4.55 -2.21
N GLY A 173 12.95 4.66 -1.62
CA GLY A 173 14.12 5.11 -2.36
C GLY A 173 14.51 4.14 -3.48
N ILE A 174 14.41 2.83 -3.26
CA ILE A 174 14.73 1.82 -4.29
C ILE A 174 13.73 1.92 -5.45
N GLN A 175 12.43 2.08 -5.16
CA GLN A 175 11.40 2.28 -6.19
C GLN A 175 11.60 3.58 -6.98
N ALA A 176 12.16 4.62 -6.35
CA ALA A 176 12.56 5.86 -7.01
C ALA A 176 13.84 5.73 -7.86
N GLY A 177 14.44 4.54 -7.96
CA GLY A 177 15.63 4.26 -8.74
C GLY A 177 16.95 4.59 -8.03
N SER A 178 16.92 4.89 -6.73
CA SER A 178 18.16 5.13 -5.97
C SER A 178 18.83 3.80 -5.62
N PRO A 179 20.18 3.71 -5.72
CA PRO A 179 20.92 2.50 -5.31
C PRO A 179 20.66 2.15 -3.84
N PHE A 180 20.54 0.85 -3.53
CA PHE A 180 20.33 0.39 -2.16
C PHE A 180 21.39 0.93 -1.20
N GLY A 181 22.66 0.90 -1.60
CA GLY A 181 23.79 1.38 -0.80
C GLY A 181 23.63 2.83 -0.36
N ASP A 182 23.22 3.73 -1.26
CA ASP A 182 23.11 5.16 -0.98
C ASP A 182 21.97 5.46 0.02
N ILE A 183 20.84 4.77 -0.12
CA ILE A 183 19.70 4.91 0.78
C ILE A 183 20.02 4.27 2.13
N ALA A 184 20.68 3.10 2.11
CA ALA A 184 21.11 2.39 3.29
C ALA A 184 22.09 3.23 4.12
N GLU A 185 23.09 3.84 3.48
CA GLU A 185 24.01 4.77 4.14
C GLU A 185 23.25 5.95 4.75
N LYS A 186 22.29 6.57 4.07
CA LYS A 186 21.52 7.69 4.64
C LYS A 186 20.65 7.28 5.84
N LEU A 187 19.96 6.14 5.77
CA LEU A 187 19.00 5.70 6.79
C LEU A 187 19.65 4.97 7.97
N TYR A 188 20.83 4.41 7.74
CA TYR A 188 21.55 3.52 8.65
C TYR A 188 23.01 3.93 8.84
N ALA A 189 23.40 5.19 8.56
CA ALA A 189 24.76 5.77 8.52
C ALA A 189 25.77 5.38 9.60
N HIS A 190 25.33 4.75 10.69
CA HIS A 190 26.15 4.34 11.83
C HIS A 190 25.72 2.98 12.41
N LYS A 191 25.04 2.14 11.62
CA LYS A 191 24.51 0.87 12.09
C LYS A 191 25.35 -0.30 11.57
N ASP A 192 25.56 -1.24 12.48
CA ASP A 192 26.24 -2.52 12.26
C ASP A 192 25.72 -3.23 10.98
N PRO A 193 26.60 -3.82 10.14
CA PRO A 193 26.28 -4.75 9.06
C PRO A 193 25.14 -5.74 9.35
N ILE A 194 24.98 -6.16 10.60
CA ILE A 194 23.87 -7.00 11.09
C ILE A 194 22.50 -6.32 10.89
N VAL A 195 22.39 -5.01 11.09
CA VAL A 195 21.13 -4.27 10.93
C VAL A 195 20.73 -4.16 9.47
N LEU A 196 21.70 -3.93 8.58
CA LEU A 196 21.49 -3.93 7.14
C LEU A 196 21.07 -5.31 6.64
N SER A 197 21.77 -6.36 7.09
CA SER A 197 21.42 -7.74 6.80
C SER A 197 20.00 -8.08 7.28
N LYS A 198 19.61 -7.65 8.50
CA LYS A 198 18.23 -7.82 9.00
C LYS A 198 17.18 -7.07 8.18
N ALA A 199 17.48 -5.85 7.73
CA ALA A 199 16.58 -5.09 6.87
C ALA A 199 16.38 -5.78 5.52
N LEU A 200 17.48 -6.26 4.92
CA LEU A 200 17.48 -7.00 3.67
C LEU A 200 16.75 -8.35 3.80
N SER A 201 17.01 -9.11 4.86
CA SER A 201 16.30 -10.36 5.16
C SER A 201 14.81 -10.12 5.37
N LYS A 202 14.41 -8.98 5.96
CA LYS A 202 13.00 -8.63 6.07
C LYS A 202 12.40 -8.40 4.68
N ILE A 203 13.04 -7.62 3.81
CA ILE A 203 12.56 -7.37 2.44
C ILE A 203 12.45 -8.69 1.66
N GLN A 204 13.45 -9.57 1.77
CA GLN A 204 13.45 -10.88 1.12
C GLN A 204 12.36 -11.82 1.67
N SER A 205 12.16 -11.86 2.99
CA SER A 205 11.15 -12.71 3.64
C SER A 205 9.72 -12.38 3.20
N LEU A 206 9.50 -11.15 2.76
CA LEU A 206 8.23 -10.68 2.24
C LEU A 206 8.03 -11.06 0.76
N LYS A 207 9.00 -11.79 0.15
CA LYS A 207 9.01 -12.22 -1.25
C LYS A 207 8.85 -11.05 -2.23
N LEU A 208 9.41 -9.90 -1.88
CA LEU A 208 9.26 -8.63 -2.63
C LEU A 208 10.38 -8.39 -3.64
N ILE A 209 11.37 -9.27 -3.70
CA ILE A 209 12.56 -9.10 -4.54
C ILE A 209 12.38 -9.93 -5.80
N GLU A 210 12.46 -9.28 -6.97
CA GLU A 210 12.43 -9.95 -8.27
C GLU A 210 13.83 -10.39 -8.69
N LYS A 211 14.83 -9.51 -8.50
CA LYS A 211 16.24 -9.80 -8.77
C LYS A 211 17.09 -9.35 -7.60
N PHE A 212 17.99 -10.22 -7.17
CA PHE A 212 18.93 -9.96 -6.09
C PHE A 212 20.35 -10.30 -6.55
N HIS A 213 21.26 -9.34 -6.44
CA HIS A 213 22.68 -9.54 -6.73
C HIS A 213 23.55 -8.83 -5.70
N ILE A 214 24.50 -9.56 -5.11
CA ILE A 214 25.61 -8.96 -4.34
C ILE A 214 26.82 -9.08 -5.23
N ASP A 215 27.43 -7.95 -5.59
CA ASP A 215 28.73 -7.96 -6.23
C ASP A 215 29.77 -8.39 -5.19
N GLN A 216 30.40 -9.55 -5.40
CA GLN A 216 31.42 -10.08 -4.49
C GLN A 216 32.85 -9.68 -4.89
N ARG A 217 33.01 -8.87 -5.94
CA ARG A 217 34.32 -8.36 -6.39
C ARG A 217 34.84 -7.25 -5.48
#